data_AF-A0A9X9MP54-F1
#
_entry.id   AF-A0A9X9MP54-F1
#
_cell.length_a   1.000
_cell.length_b   1.000
_cell.length_c   1.000
_cell.angle_alpha   90.00
_cell.angle_beta   90.00
_cell.angle_gamma   90.00
#
_symmetry.space_group_name_H-M   'P 1'
#
loop_
_entity.id
_entity.type
_entity.pdbx_description
1 polymer ?
#
loop_
_entity_poly.entity_id
_entity_poly.type
_entity_poly.pdbx_seq_one_letter_code
_entity_poly.pdbx_strand_id
1 'polypeptide(L)' 'MGCGEQRTQDIVCKIVKEEWDSVSSEDLVRLIQSMPARCQAVIHADRGTTRY' A
#
# COMPACT_ATOMS: atom_id res chain seq x y z
N MET A 1 3.74 -25.66 -22.87
CA MET A 1 2.58 -24.87 -22.37
C MET A 1 3.11 -23.84 -21.39
N GLY A 2 3.35 -22.59 -21.81
CA GLY A 2 3.98 -21.60 -20.92
C GLY A 2 3.91 -20.14 -21.41
N CYS A 3 3.55 -19.92 -22.67
CA CYS A 3 3.48 -18.58 -23.27
C CYS A 3 2.29 -17.73 -22.74
N GLY A 4 1.19 -18.34 -22.29
CA GLY A 4 0.01 -17.63 -21.80
C GLY A 4 0.14 -17.09 -20.36
N GLU A 5 0.80 -17.85 -19.49
CA GLU A 5 1.01 -17.49 -18.08
C GLU A 5 2.04 -16.37 -17.95
N GLN A 6 3.14 -16.44 -18.73
CA GLN A 6 4.15 -15.39 -18.79
C GLN A 6 3.58 -14.05 -19.26
N ARG A 7 2.78 -14.05 -20.34
CA ARG A 7 2.12 -12.83 -20.83
C ARG A 7 1.19 -12.21 -19.79
N THR A 8 0.46 -13.04 -19.03
CA THR A 8 -0.44 -12.55 -17.98
C THR A 8 0.36 -11.93 -16.84
N GLN A 9 1.46 -12.56 -16.43
CA GLN A 9 2.34 -12.03 -15.41
C GLN A 9 2.98 -10.71 -15.84
N ASP A 10 3.46 -10.61 -17.09
CA ASP A 10 4.06 -9.39 -17.64
C ASP A 10 3.07 -8.22 -17.63
N ILE A 11 1.80 -8.47 -17.97
CA ILE A 11 0.73 -7.46 -17.93
C ILE A 11 0.49 -7.00 -16.50
N VAL A 12 0.38 -7.91 -15.54
CA VAL A 12 0.17 -7.56 -14.13
C VAL A 12 1.35 -6.74 -13.60
N CYS A 13 2.59 -7.15 -13.88
CA CYS A 13 3.77 -6.39 -13.47
C CYS A 13 3.80 -4.98 -14.06
N LYS A 14 3.41 -4.83 -15.33
CA LYS A 14 3.30 -3.53 -15.97
C LYS A 14 2.26 -2.64 -15.28
N ILE A 15 1.05 -3.16 -15.05
CA ILE A 15 -0.03 -2.41 -14.38
C ILE A 15 0.40 -2.01 -12.97
N VAL A 16 0.93 -2.93 -12.17
CA VAL A 16 1.38 -2.62 -10.81
C VAL A 16 2.43 -1.52 -10.80
N LYS A 17 3.36 -1.53 -11.77
CA LYS A 17 4.39 -0.49 -11.89
C LYS A 17 3.78 0.86 -12.28
N GLU A 18 2.90 0.89 -13.27
CA GLU A 18 2.24 2.13 -13.71
C GLU A 18 1.40 2.74 -12.59
N GLU A 19 0.64 1.93 -11.85
CA GLU A 19 -0.13 2.37 -10.69
C GLU A 19 0.79 2.87 -9.56
N TRP A 20 1.87 2.14 -9.26
CA TRP A 20 2.84 2.55 -8.24
C TRP A 20 3.52 3.88 -8.59
N ASP A 21 3.95 4.04 -9.84
CA ASP A 21 4.60 5.26 -10.33
C ASP A 21 3.63 6.46 -10.35
N SER A 22 2.31 6.23 -10.34
CA SER A 22 1.28 7.26 -10.27
C SER A 22 1.03 7.80 -8.85
N VAL A 23 1.48 7.10 -7.81
CA VAL A 23 1.26 7.50 -6.42
C VAL A 23 2.08 8.76 -6.10
N SER A 24 1.41 9.81 -5.61
CA SER A 24 2.10 11.06 -5.29
C SER A 24 3.00 10.92 -4.06
N SER A 25 4.16 11.58 -4.10
CA SER A 25 5.06 11.63 -2.93
C SER A 25 4.37 12.31 -1.74
N GLU A 26 3.49 13.26 -2.00
CA GLU A 26 2.69 13.97 -1.00
C GLU A 26 1.68 13.05 -0.29
N ASP A 27 1.07 12.10 -1.00
CA ASP A 27 0.21 11.08 -0.39
C ASP A 27 1.02 10.16 0.52
N LEU A 28 2.20 9.71 0.07
CA LEU A 28 3.10 8.88 0.88
C LEU A 28 3.57 9.59 2.15
N VAL A 29 3.95 10.86 2.04
CA VAL A 29 4.33 11.69 3.19
C VAL A 29 3.15 11.85 4.15
N ARG A 30 1.93 12.10 3.65
CA ARG A 30 0.72 12.18 4.49
C ARG A 30 0.44 10.87 5.24
N LEU A 31 0.66 9.72 4.62
CA LEU A 31 0.53 8.41 5.29
C LEU A 31 1.54 8.27 6.43
N ILE A 32 2.80 8.66 6.24
CA ILE A 32 3.81 8.65 7.30
C ILE A 32 3.42 9.61 8.43
N GLN A 33 3.00 10.82 8.10
CA GLN A 33 2.56 11.82 9.08
C GLN A 33 1.32 11.37 9.88
N SER A 34 0.53 10.41 9.37
CA SER A 34 -0.60 9.84 10.10
C SER A 34 -0.19 8.82 11.18
N MET A 35 1.06 8.32 11.17
CA MET A 35 1.53 7.28 12.09
C MET A 35 1.36 7.61 13.58
N PRO A 36 1.66 8.83 14.07
CA PRO A 36 1.43 9.17 15.47
C PRO A 36 -0.04 8.96 15.90
N ALA A 37 -1.00 9.33 15.05
CA ALA A 37 -2.41 9.14 15.34
C ALA A 37 -2.80 7.64 15.39
N ARG A 38 -2.23 6.82 14.50
CA ARG A 38 -2.42 5.36 14.50
C ARG A 38 -1.86 4.73 15.78
N CYS A 39 -0.66 5.15 16.20
CA CYS A 39 -0.07 4.70 17.45
C CYS A 39 -0.91 5.09 18.67
N GLN A 40 -1.44 6.32 18.70
CA GLN A 40 -2.36 6.74 19.77
C GLN A 40 -3.65 5.91 19.78
N ALA A 41 -4.19 5.57 18.62
CA ALA A 41 -5.35 4.68 18.54
C ALA A 41 -5.06 3.30 19.14
N VAL A 42 -3.86 2.74 18.89
CA VAL A 42 -3.43 1.46 19.47
C VAL A 42 -3.28 1.56 20.99
N ILE A 43 -2.73 2.67 21.49
CA ILE A 43 -2.61 2.91 22.94
C ILE A 43 -4.01 2.96 23.59
N HIS A 44 -4.94 3.73 23.01
CA HIS A 44 -6.30 3.83 23.52
C HIS A 44 -7.08 2.50 23.45
N ALA A 45 -6.74 1.64 22.49
CA ALA A 45 -7.31 0.31 22.37
C ALA A 45 -6.67 -0.73 23.30
N ASP A 46 -5.83 -0.31 24.26
CA ASP A 46 -5.01 -1.19 25.10
C ASP A 46 -4.24 -2.24 24.27
N ARG A 47 -3.60 -1.76 23.20
CA ARG A 47 -2.85 -2.56 22.21
C ARG A 47 -3.73 -3.45 21.32
N GLY A 48 -5.06 -3.28 21.35
CA GLY A 48 -6.00 -3.97 20.46
C GLY A 48 -6.02 -3.44 19.02
N THR A 49 -6.77 -4.13 18.15
CA THR A 49 -6.95 -3.76 16.75
C THR A 49 -7.66 -2.41 16.63
N THR A 50 -7.20 -1.57 15.72
CA THR A 50 -7.80 -0.27 15.42
C THR A 50 -8.41 -0.26 14.01
N ARG A 51 -9.12 0.80 13.65
CA ARG A 51 -9.62 1.01 12.27
C ARG A 51 -8.51 1.24 11.24
N TYR A 52 -7.26 1.41 11.69
CA TYR A 52 -6.07 1.69 10.90
C TYR A 52 -5.16 0.47 10.77
#